data_AF-A0A1X1MRD8-F1
#
_entry.id   AF-A0A1X1MRD8-F1
#
_cell.length_a   1.000
_cell.length_b   1.000
_cell.length_c   1.000
_cell.angle_alpha   90.00
_cell.angle_beta   90.00
_cell.angle_gamma   90.00
#
_symmetry.space_group_name_H-M   'P 1'
#
loop_
_entity.id
_entity.type
_entity.pdbx_description
1 polymer ?
#
loop_
_entity_poly.entity_id
_entity_poly.type
_entity_poly.pdbx_seq_one_letter_code
_entity_poly.pdbx_strand_id
1 'polypeptide(L)'
;MNKYDDSPEEVVEVIEQKDARARLFIGVAALAGLLLGALLGTIYAQNKWQAVIHHYQEQSAHLNNEYQLLIESVKTEKQEAQRSLDAYKVQVAEQAERESAEHVSELSKQSLQLEQVNEGLQNDLATLKQQFVTKQQQFEEIQRKLDLQTTLFDRARELFKKEEQLKQLLEDLLAQQMQLSPQAEKLNKECNLYLEGKSWETRSDVCERHDDINAQMGRNEQMIAIHQLDLKEIEALTEELGL
;
A
#
# COMPACT_ATOMS: atom_id res chain seq x y z
N MET A 1 -131.21 38.05 -37.79
CA MET A 1 -131.67 37.95 -39.19
C MET A 1 -131.01 36.69 -39.76
N ASN A 2 -131.70 35.68 -40.30
CA ASN A 2 -132.64 35.65 -41.45
C ASN A 2 -131.97 36.14 -42.74
N LYS A 3 -132.04 35.44 -43.89
CA LYS A 3 -132.98 34.39 -44.38
C LYS A 3 -132.23 33.20 -45.03
N TYR A 4 -132.77 31.96 -45.01
CA TYR A 4 -133.63 31.29 -46.02
C TYR A 4 -133.09 31.34 -47.47
N ASP A 5 -133.16 30.29 -48.32
CA ASP A 5 -133.28 28.81 -48.20
C ASP A 5 -132.96 28.23 -49.63
N ASP A 6 -133.24 27.01 -50.13
CA ASP A 6 -134.17 25.89 -49.83
C ASP A 6 -133.67 24.58 -50.52
N SER A 7 -134.42 23.45 -50.42
CA SER A 7 -134.22 22.21 -51.21
C SER A 7 -135.34 22.06 -52.30
N PRO A 8 -135.95 20.91 -52.72
CA PRO A 8 -135.84 19.48 -52.33
C PRO A 8 -135.72 18.45 -53.50
N GLU A 9 -135.48 17.17 -53.12
CA GLU A 9 -136.05 15.92 -53.70
C GLU A 9 -135.86 15.60 -55.23
N GLU A 10 -136.14 14.38 -55.75
CA GLU A 10 -136.65 13.11 -55.20
C GLU A 10 -135.96 11.88 -55.86
N VAL A 11 -136.24 10.66 -55.39
CA VAL A 11 -135.73 9.39 -55.97
C VAL A 11 -136.83 8.69 -56.77
N VAL A 12 -136.57 8.32 -58.03
CA VAL A 12 -137.40 7.35 -58.79
C VAL A 12 -136.51 6.40 -59.59
N GLU A 13 -136.69 5.10 -59.40
CA GLU A 13 -136.09 4.05 -60.25
C GLU A 13 -136.99 3.74 -61.45
N VAL A 14 -136.47 3.81 -62.69
CA VAL A 14 -136.85 2.84 -63.75
C VAL A 14 -135.63 2.46 -64.60
N ILE A 15 -135.32 1.18 -64.53
CA ILE A 15 -134.50 0.31 -65.40
C ILE A 15 -134.29 0.79 -66.85
N GLU A 16 -133.04 0.84 -67.32
CA GLU A 16 -132.65 0.24 -68.61
C GLU A 16 -131.15 -0.17 -68.69
N GLN A 17 -130.80 -1.04 -69.64
CA GLN A 17 -129.64 -1.96 -69.59
C GLN A 17 -128.22 -1.35 -69.70
N LYS A 18 -127.27 -1.79 -68.84
CA LYS A 18 -125.80 -2.08 -69.04
C LYS A 18 -125.00 -1.89 -67.74
N ASP A 19 -123.84 -2.50 -67.50
CA ASP A 19 -123.20 -3.74 -67.99
C ASP A 19 -122.40 -4.31 -66.78
N ALA A 20 -122.49 -5.62 -66.50
CA ALA A 20 -121.79 -6.27 -65.39
C ALA A 20 -120.25 -6.13 -65.45
N ARG A 21 -119.69 -5.93 -66.65
CA ARG A 21 -118.24 -5.78 -66.87
C ARG A 21 -117.63 -4.59 -66.12
N ALA A 22 -118.37 -3.51 -65.90
CA ALA A 22 -117.83 -2.28 -65.28
C ALA A 22 -117.29 -2.53 -63.85
N ARG A 23 -117.97 -3.37 -63.05
CA ARG A 23 -117.52 -3.72 -61.69
C ARG A 23 -116.27 -4.61 -61.69
N LEU A 24 -116.12 -5.48 -62.70
CA LEU A 24 -114.89 -6.27 -62.87
C LEU A 24 -113.68 -5.39 -63.21
N PHE A 25 -113.85 -4.40 -64.10
CA PHE A 25 -112.75 -3.48 -64.45
C PHE A 25 -112.22 -2.69 -63.25
N ILE A 26 -113.10 -2.22 -62.35
CA ILE A 26 -112.69 -1.51 -61.13
C ILE A 26 -111.90 -2.43 -60.18
N GLY A 27 -112.38 -3.67 -59.97
CA GLY A 27 -111.67 -4.65 -59.15
C GLY A 27 -110.30 -5.06 -59.71
N VAL A 28 -110.22 -5.26 -61.03
CA VAL A 28 -108.96 -5.55 -61.73
C VAL A 28 -108.01 -4.36 -61.67
N ALA A 29 -108.49 -3.12 -61.82
CA ALA A 29 -107.67 -1.91 -61.72
C ALA A 29 -107.09 -1.71 -60.31
N ALA A 30 -107.86 -1.99 -59.26
CA ALA A 30 -107.38 -1.92 -57.87
C ALA A 30 -106.29 -2.97 -57.58
N LEU A 31 -106.47 -4.21 -58.05
CA LEU A 31 -105.46 -5.27 -57.93
C LEU A 31 -104.19 -4.96 -58.75
N ALA A 32 -104.35 -4.48 -59.99
CA ALA A 32 -103.24 -4.06 -60.82
C ALA A 32 -102.46 -2.89 -60.19
N GLY A 33 -103.15 -1.91 -59.60
CA GLY A 33 -102.55 -0.79 -58.88
C GLY A 33 -101.72 -1.22 -57.67
N LEU A 34 -102.23 -2.15 -56.86
CA LEU A 34 -101.48 -2.70 -55.72
C LEU A 34 -100.26 -3.54 -56.16
N LEU A 35 -100.40 -4.38 -57.20
CA LEU A 35 -99.31 -5.20 -57.71
C LEU A 35 -98.21 -4.34 -58.37
N LEU A 36 -98.58 -3.33 -59.16
CA LEU A 36 -97.63 -2.38 -59.73
C LEU A 36 -96.98 -1.49 -58.65
N GLY A 37 -97.73 -1.06 -57.63
CA GLY A 37 -97.20 -0.33 -56.48
C GLY A 37 -96.16 -1.15 -55.70
N ALA A 38 -96.43 -2.44 -55.46
CA ALA A 38 -95.48 -3.35 -54.81
C ALA A 38 -94.22 -3.58 -55.67
N LEU A 39 -94.37 -3.82 -56.98
CA LEU A 39 -93.26 -4.04 -57.91
C LEU A 39 -92.37 -2.80 -58.09
N LEU A 40 -92.96 -1.60 -58.18
CA LEU A 40 -92.18 -0.36 -58.26
C LEU A 40 -91.50 -0.03 -56.93
N GLY A 41 -92.13 -0.37 -55.80
CA GLY A 41 -91.54 -0.25 -54.46
C GLY A 41 -90.30 -1.14 -54.28
N THR A 42 -90.35 -2.40 -54.71
CA THR A 42 -89.18 -3.29 -54.61
C THR A 42 -88.03 -2.86 -55.52
N ILE A 43 -88.30 -2.45 -56.77
CA ILE A 43 -87.26 -1.97 -57.70
C ILE A 43 -86.49 -0.77 -57.11
N TYR A 44 -87.20 0.22 -56.53
CA TYR A 44 -86.55 1.40 -55.94
C TYR A 44 -85.79 1.08 -54.65
N ALA A 45 -86.29 0.13 -53.85
CA ALA A 45 -85.59 -0.36 -52.65
C ALA A 45 -84.32 -1.16 -53.00
N GLN A 46 -84.40 -2.04 -54.01
CA GLN A 46 -83.33 -2.96 -54.40
C GLN A 46 -82.08 -2.23 -54.90
N ASN A 47 -82.25 -1.18 -55.72
CA ASN A 47 -81.12 -0.35 -56.17
C ASN A 47 -80.42 0.37 -55.00
N LYS A 48 -81.17 0.86 -54.00
CA LYS A 48 -80.58 1.49 -52.81
C LYS A 48 -79.90 0.48 -51.89
N TRP A 49 -80.49 -0.70 -51.70
CA TRP A 49 -79.89 -1.76 -50.88
C TRP A 49 -78.60 -2.30 -51.51
N GLN A 50 -78.54 -2.45 -52.83
CA GLN A 50 -77.30 -2.81 -53.54
C GLN A 50 -76.23 -1.73 -53.40
N ALA A 51 -76.58 -0.45 -53.54
CA ALA A 51 -75.63 0.65 -53.32
C ALA A 51 -75.09 0.67 -51.87
N VAL A 52 -75.92 0.41 -50.86
CA VAL A 52 -75.50 0.31 -49.46
C VAL A 52 -74.62 -0.91 -49.20
N ILE A 53 -74.92 -2.07 -49.80
CA ILE A 53 -74.05 -3.26 -49.72
C ILE A 53 -72.69 -2.95 -50.34
N HIS A 54 -72.64 -2.41 -51.56
CA HIS A 54 -71.38 -2.09 -52.25
C HIS A 54 -70.57 -1.08 -51.45
N HIS A 55 -71.18 0.01 -50.97
CA HIS A 55 -70.49 1.00 -50.13
C HIS A 55 -69.92 0.39 -48.84
N TYR A 56 -70.67 -0.49 -48.16
CA TYR A 56 -70.19 -1.17 -46.96
C TYR A 56 -69.08 -2.21 -47.26
N GLN A 57 -69.16 -2.90 -48.40
CA GLN A 57 -68.11 -3.82 -48.85
C GLN A 57 -66.82 -3.08 -49.23
N GLU A 58 -66.92 -1.96 -49.95
CA GLU A 58 -65.80 -1.09 -50.30
C GLU A 58 -65.16 -0.48 -49.04
N GLN A 59 -65.97 0.05 -48.12
CA GLN A 59 -65.48 0.60 -46.86
C GLN A 59 -64.82 -0.46 -45.97
N SER A 60 -65.39 -1.66 -45.89
CA SER A 60 -64.80 -2.79 -45.15
C SER A 60 -63.51 -3.31 -45.79
N ALA A 61 -63.44 -3.34 -47.13
CA ALA A 61 -62.22 -3.71 -47.85
C ALA A 61 -61.11 -2.65 -47.68
N HIS A 62 -61.46 -1.37 -47.73
CA HIS A 62 -60.54 -0.25 -47.48
C HIS A 62 -59.99 -0.30 -46.06
N LEU A 63 -60.87 -0.37 -45.06
CA LEU A 63 -60.48 -0.43 -43.65
C LEU A 63 -59.63 -1.66 -43.32
N ASN A 64 -59.94 -2.83 -43.91
CA ASN A 64 -59.11 -4.02 -43.75
C ASN A 64 -57.73 -3.86 -44.41
N ASN A 65 -57.64 -3.20 -45.57
CA ASN A 65 -56.36 -2.91 -46.23
C ASN A 65 -55.51 -1.94 -45.39
N GLU A 66 -56.10 -0.84 -44.92
CA GLU A 66 -55.44 0.10 -43.98
C GLU A 66 -54.98 -0.60 -42.71
N TYR A 67 -55.77 -1.53 -42.17
CA TYR A 67 -55.42 -2.30 -40.98
C TYR A 67 -54.26 -3.29 -41.23
N GLN A 68 -54.18 -3.92 -42.41
CA GLN A 68 -53.02 -4.75 -42.79
C GLN A 68 -51.76 -3.90 -42.98
N LEU A 69 -51.86 -2.74 -43.65
CA LEU A 69 -50.75 -1.80 -43.81
C LEU A 69 -50.24 -1.28 -42.46
N LEU A 70 -51.14 -0.99 -41.52
CA LEU A 70 -50.78 -0.58 -40.16
C LEU A 70 -50.13 -1.72 -39.35
N ILE A 71 -50.61 -2.96 -39.49
CA ILE A 71 -49.95 -4.14 -38.90
C ILE A 71 -48.54 -4.31 -39.49
N GLU A 72 -48.37 -4.13 -40.79
CA GLU A 72 -47.07 -4.25 -41.44
C GLU A 72 -46.11 -3.13 -41.02
N SER A 73 -46.57 -1.88 -40.94
CA SER A 73 -45.74 -0.75 -40.48
C SER A 73 -45.34 -0.88 -39.01
N VAL A 74 -46.27 -1.27 -38.12
CA VAL A 74 -45.95 -1.52 -36.70
C VAL A 74 -45.01 -2.73 -36.55
N LYS A 75 -45.09 -3.72 -37.45
CA LYS A 75 -44.20 -4.88 -37.47
C LYS A 75 -42.79 -4.51 -37.98
N THR A 76 -42.65 -3.65 -38.99
CA THR A 76 -41.33 -3.18 -39.45
C THR A 76 -40.71 -2.23 -38.43
N GLU A 77 -41.46 -1.26 -37.90
CA GLU A 77 -41.02 -0.37 -36.82
C GLU A 77 -40.56 -1.17 -35.59
N LYS A 78 -41.32 -2.18 -35.15
CA LYS A 78 -40.91 -3.07 -34.06
C LYS A 78 -39.65 -3.88 -34.39
N GLN A 79 -39.47 -4.33 -35.62
CA GLN A 79 -38.23 -5.03 -36.03
C GLN A 79 -37.03 -4.09 -36.06
N GLU A 80 -37.22 -2.83 -36.46
CA GLU A 80 -36.17 -1.81 -36.52
C GLU A 80 -35.79 -1.32 -35.11
N ALA A 81 -36.77 -1.10 -34.23
CA ALA A 81 -36.56 -0.82 -32.81
C ALA A 81 -35.92 -2.00 -32.06
N GLN A 82 -36.23 -3.26 -32.41
CA GLN A 82 -35.56 -4.43 -31.85
C GLN A 82 -34.09 -4.49 -32.32
N ARG A 83 -33.82 -4.24 -33.62
CA ARG A 83 -32.46 -4.20 -34.17
C ARG A 83 -31.61 -3.10 -33.54
N SER A 84 -32.15 -1.90 -33.35
CA SER A 84 -31.42 -0.79 -32.72
C SER A 84 -31.19 -1.04 -31.23
N LEU A 85 -32.16 -1.63 -30.52
CA LEU A 85 -32.00 -2.06 -29.13
C LEU A 85 -30.91 -3.15 -28.97
N ASP A 86 -30.88 -4.14 -29.86
CA ASP A 86 -29.89 -5.22 -29.79
C ASP A 86 -28.50 -4.75 -30.24
N ALA A 87 -28.40 -3.87 -31.24
CA ALA A 87 -27.14 -3.19 -31.59
C ALA A 87 -26.62 -2.32 -30.43
N TYR A 88 -27.49 -1.59 -29.74
CA TYR A 88 -27.14 -0.81 -28.55
C TYR A 88 -26.64 -1.70 -27.39
N LYS A 89 -27.28 -2.85 -27.14
CA LYS A 89 -26.78 -3.83 -26.14
C LYS A 89 -25.37 -4.33 -26.49
N VAL A 90 -25.11 -4.67 -27.75
CA VAL A 90 -23.78 -5.09 -28.20
C VAL A 90 -22.76 -3.96 -28.01
N GLN A 91 -23.09 -2.72 -28.40
CA GLN A 91 -22.22 -1.57 -28.21
C GLN A 91 -21.89 -1.30 -26.74
N VAL A 92 -22.88 -1.39 -25.84
CA VAL A 92 -22.69 -1.21 -24.39
C VAL A 92 -21.87 -2.37 -23.80
N ALA A 93 -22.09 -3.61 -24.24
CA ALA A 93 -21.29 -4.76 -23.81
C ALA A 93 -19.83 -4.63 -24.26
N GLU A 94 -19.57 -4.31 -25.53
CA GLU A 94 -18.22 -4.07 -26.04
C GLU A 94 -17.54 -2.90 -25.31
N GLN A 95 -18.26 -1.82 -24.99
CA GLN A 95 -17.69 -0.71 -24.24
C GLN A 95 -17.33 -1.13 -22.81
N ALA A 96 -18.21 -1.84 -22.11
CA ALA A 96 -17.94 -2.35 -20.77
C ALA A 96 -16.79 -3.37 -20.73
N GLU A 97 -16.65 -4.23 -21.74
CA GLU A 97 -15.50 -5.14 -21.88
C GLU A 97 -14.19 -4.38 -22.12
N ARG A 98 -14.20 -3.33 -22.96
CA ARG A 98 -13.01 -2.50 -23.22
C ARG A 98 -12.60 -1.71 -21.96
N GLU A 99 -13.54 -1.06 -21.29
CA GLU A 99 -13.30 -0.32 -20.04
C GLU A 99 -12.80 -1.27 -18.94
N SER A 100 -13.37 -2.48 -18.82
CA SER A 100 -12.90 -3.50 -17.89
C SER A 100 -11.47 -3.97 -18.22
N ALA A 101 -11.18 -4.27 -19.48
CA ALA A 101 -9.86 -4.68 -19.93
C ALA A 101 -8.79 -3.58 -19.74
N GLU A 102 -9.15 -2.31 -19.91
CA GLU A 102 -8.27 -1.17 -19.65
C GLU A 102 -7.96 -1.03 -18.15
N HIS A 103 -8.97 -1.09 -17.27
CA HIS A 103 -8.77 -1.08 -15.82
C HIS A 103 -7.94 -2.27 -15.34
N VAL A 104 -8.18 -3.48 -15.86
CA VAL A 104 -7.39 -4.68 -15.52
C VAL A 104 -5.95 -4.56 -16.01
N SER A 105 -5.73 -4.01 -17.21
CA SER A 105 -4.39 -3.73 -17.75
C SER A 105 -3.63 -2.72 -16.87
N GLU A 106 -4.29 -1.65 -16.44
CA GLU A 106 -3.69 -0.61 -15.61
C GLU A 106 -3.40 -1.11 -14.17
N LEU A 107 -4.33 -1.82 -13.54
CA LEU A 107 -4.09 -2.47 -12.25
C LEU A 107 -2.95 -3.51 -12.33
N SER A 108 -2.83 -4.24 -13.44
CA SER A 108 -1.72 -5.18 -13.68
C SER A 108 -0.37 -4.46 -13.76
N LYS A 109 -0.27 -3.34 -14.48
CA LYS A 109 0.94 -2.48 -14.50
C LYS A 109 1.30 -1.97 -13.11
N GLN A 110 0.32 -1.49 -12.35
CA GLN A 110 0.55 -0.96 -11.00
C GLN A 110 0.97 -2.06 -10.02
N SER A 111 0.39 -3.25 -10.13
CA SER A 111 0.83 -4.44 -9.37
C SER A 111 2.28 -4.79 -9.69
N LEU A 112 2.66 -4.82 -10.97
CA LEU A 112 4.03 -5.13 -11.39
C LEU A 112 5.04 -4.07 -10.92
N GLN A 113 4.67 -2.79 -10.94
CA GLN A 113 5.49 -1.69 -10.39
C GLN A 113 5.67 -1.83 -8.87
N LEU A 114 4.59 -2.15 -8.14
CA LEU A 114 4.67 -2.38 -6.68
C LEU A 114 5.51 -3.60 -6.34
N GLU A 115 5.44 -4.67 -7.14
CA GLU A 115 6.27 -5.87 -7.00
C GLU A 115 7.75 -5.54 -7.22
N GLN A 116 8.10 -4.85 -8.31
CA GLN A 116 9.47 -4.38 -8.58
C GLN A 116 10.03 -3.45 -7.48
N VAL A 117 9.21 -2.52 -6.97
CA VAL A 117 9.60 -1.64 -5.86
C VAL A 117 9.81 -2.43 -4.56
N ASN A 118 8.97 -3.45 -4.30
CA ASN A 118 9.11 -4.33 -3.14
C ASN A 118 10.38 -5.20 -3.23
N GLU A 119 10.68 -5.78 -4.39
CA GLU A 119 11.95 -6.48 -4.63
C GLU A 119 13.16 -5.55 -4.45
N GLY A 120 13.10 -4.33 -4.98
CA GLY A 120 14.13 -3.30 -4.78
C GLY A 120 14.37 -3.02 -3.30
N LEU A 121 13.32 -2.70 -2.55
CA LEU A 121 13.38 -2.43 -1.11
C LEU A 121 13.87 -3.64 -0.29
N GLN A 122 13.55 -4.87 -0.69
CA GLN A 122 14.08 -6.08 -0.05
C GLN A 122 15.59 -6.25 -0.29
N ASN A 123 16.07 -5.97 -1.50
CA ASN A 123 17.49 -6.00 -1.84
C ASN A 123 18.29 -4.89 -1.13
N ASP A 124 17.76 -3.67 -1.07
CA ASP A 124 18.33 -2.56 -0.30
C ASP A 124 18.40 -2.90 1.21
N LEU A 125 17.32 -3.46 1.77
CA LEU A 125 17.25 -3.86 3.18
C LEU A 125 18.18 -5.03 3.51
N ALA A 126 18.40 -5.96 2.59
CA ALA A 126 19.40 -7.02 2.73
C ALA A 126 20.83 -6.44 2.69
N THR A 127 21.10 -5.52 1.76
CA THR A 127 22.38 -4.83 1.61
C THR A 127 22.71 -4.00 2.85
N LEU A 128 21.75 -3.23 3.36
CA LEU A 128 21.89 -2.40 4.56
C LEU A 128 22.15 -3.26 5.81
N LYS A 129 21.51 -4.43 5.94
CA LYS A 129 21.80 -5.38 7.02
C LYS A 129 23.23 -5.93 6.94
N GLN A 130 23.72 -6.28 5.75
CA GLN A 130 25.11 -6.74 5.59
C GLN A 130 26.11 -5.62 5.93
N GLN A 131 25.86 -4.39 5.45
CA GLN A 131 26.68 -3.22 5.80
C GLN A 131 26.68 -2.95 7.31
N PHE A 132 25.53 -3.06 7.98
CA PHE A 132 25.41 -2.88 9.43
C PHE A 132 26.24 -3.93 10.20
N VAL A 133 26.14 -5.21 9.87
CA VAL A 133 26.93 -6.28 10.50
C VAL A 133 28.43 -6.05 10.31
N THR A 134 28.87 -5.73 9.09
CA THR A 134 30.28 -5.41 8.80
C THR A 134 30.75 -4.18 9.59
N LYS A 135 29.91 -3.15 9.73
CA LYS A 135 30.24 -1.94 10.51
C LYS A 135 30.31 -2.20 12.01
N GLN A 136 29.44 -3.05 12.54
CA GLN A 136 29.49 -3.47 13.94
C GLN A 136 30.74 -4.32 14.23
N GLN A 137 31.11 -5.26 13.36
CA GLN A 137 32.35 -6.02 13.48
C GLN A 137 33.59 -5.11 13.45
N GLN A 138 33.63 -4.13 12.54
CA GLN A 138 34.69 -3.10 12.50
C GLN A 138 34.75 -2.28 13.80
N PHE A 139 33.61 -1.92 14.38
CA PHE A 139 33.53 -1.19 15.64
C PHE A 139 34.03 -2.04 16.82
N GLU A 140 33.60 -3.30 16.93
CA GLU A 140 34.03 -4.24 17.97
C GLU A 140 35.54 -4.57 17.87
N GLU A 141 36.12 -4.58 16.67
CA GLU A 141 37.58 -4.62 16.51
C GLU A 141 38.29 -3.35 16.97
N ILE A 142 37.74 -2.17 16.67
CA ILE A 142 38.31 -0.88 17.06
C ILE A 142 38.26 -0.71 18.59
N GLN A 143 37.15 -1.09 19.24
CA GLN A 143 37.05 -1.08 20.70
C GLN A 143 38.10 -2.01 21.34
N ARG A 144 38.20 -3.27 20.90
CA ARG A 144 39.23 -4.20 21.43
C ARG A 144 40.67 -3.69 21.24
N LYS A 145 40.96 -2.96 20.15
CA LYS A 145 42.27 -2.32 19.93
C LYS A 145 42.48 -1.12 20.87
N LEU A 146 41.43 -0.33 21.12
CA LEU A 146 41.47 0.79 22.06
C LEU A 146 41.65 0.32 23.51
N ASP A 147 40.87 -0.67 23.96
CA ASP A 147 40.95 -1.23 25.32
C ASP A 147 42.34 -1.82 25.59
N LEU A 148 42.93 -2.51 24.59
CA LEU A 148 44.31 -2.99 24.64
C LEU A 148 45.32 -1.83 24.73
N GLN A 149 45.17 -0.77 23.93
CA GLN A 149 46.05 0.40 24.00
C GLN A 149 45.95 1.15 25.34
N THR A 150 44.75 1.29 25.92
CA THR A 150 44.57 1.83 27.28
C THR A 150 45.27 0.95 28.32
N THR A 151 45.12 -0.38 28.22
CA THR A 151 45.75 -1.34 29.14
C THR A 151 47.28 -1.29 29.04
N LEU A 152 47.82 -1.18 27.83
CA LEU A 152 49.26 -1.00 27.58
C LEU A 152 49.76 0.33 28.14
N PHE A 153 49.03 1.43 27.93
CA PHE A 153 49.39 2.75 28.43
C PHE A 153 49.38 2.84 29.96
N ASP A 154 48.37 2.27 30.63
CA ASP A 154 48.33 2.24 32.10
C ASP A 154 49.44 1.34 32.67
N ARG A 155 49.73 0.18 32.06
CA ARG A 155 50.86 -0.67 32.46
C ARG A 155 52.21 0.02 32.26
N ALA A 156 52.41 0.70 31.13
CA ALA A 156 53.60 1.51 30.88
C ALA A 156 53.77 2.61 31.94
N ARG A 157 52.67 3.31 32.27
CA ARG A 157 52.64 4.34 33.31
C ARG A 157 52.93 3.79 34.72
N GLU A 158 52.61 2.53 35.00
CA GLU A 158 53.04 1.87 36.24
C GLU A 158 54.53 1.48 36.22
N LEU A 159 55.06 1.02 35.08
CA LEU A 159 56.48 0.70 34.93
C LEU A 159 57.35 1.96 35.11
N PHE A 160 57.07 3.04 34.38
CA PHE A 160 57.83 4.30 34.51
C PHE A 160 57.81 4.88 35.94
N LYS A 161 56.68 4.75 36.67
CA LYS A 161 56.62 5.14 38.09
C LYS A 161 57.54 4.29 38.98
N LYS A 162 57.58 2.98 38.76
CA LYS A 162 58.46 2.06 39.50
C LYS A 162 59.92 2.34 39.17
N GLU A 163 60.22 2.60 37.91
CA GLU A 163 61.55 2.98 37.43
C GLU A 163 62.05 4.27 38.10
N GLU A 164 61.21 5.32 38.17
CA GLU A 164 61.51 6.58 38.86
C GLU A 164 61.76 6.33 40.37
N GLN A 165 60.91 5.56 41.02
CA GLN A 165 61.05 5.21 42.45
C GLN A 165 62.32 4.39 42.73
N LEU A 166 62.65 3.42 41.88
CA LEU A 166 63.87 2.62 41.99
C LEU A 166 65.12 3.48 41.75
N LYS A 167 65.10 4.40 40.78
CA LYS A 167 66.19 5.36 40.56
C LYS A 167 66.42 6.25 41.78
N GLN A 168 65.36 6.80 42.39
CA GLN A 168 65.46 7.59 43.61
C GLN A 168 66.03 6.78 44.79
N LEU A 169 65.55 5.55 45.02
CA LEU A 169 66.08 4.66 46.06
C LEU A 169 67.56 4.29 45.83
N LEU A 170 67.98 4.12 44.57
CA LEU A 170 69.35 3.79 44.19
C LEU A 170 70.28 5.00 44.39
N GLU A 171 69.83 6.21 44.06
CA GLU A 171 70.53 7.47 44.39
C GLU A 171 70.69 7.65 45.91
N ASP A 172 69.64 7.44 46.70
CA ASP A 172 69.69 7.49 48.17
C ASP A 172 70.67 6.47 48.77
N LEU A 173 70.67 5.22 48.27
CA LEU A 173 71.58 4.17 48.73
C LEU A 173 73.04 4.47 48.38
N LEU A 174 73.31 5.01 47.18
CA LEU A 174 74.65 5.46 46.77
C LEU A 174 75.12 6.67 47.60
N ALA A 175 74.22 7.62 47.89
CA ALA A 175 74.52 8.76 48.75
C ALA A 175 74.87 8.31 50.18
N GLN A 176 74.14 7.33 50.72
CA GLN A 176 74.48 6.69 52.00
C GLN A 176 75.84 5.96 51.93
N GLN A 177 76.12 5.20 50.88
CA GLN A 177 77.41 4.51 50.72
C GLN A 177 78.59 5.50 50.67
N MET A 178 78.43 6.64 49.97
CA MET A 178 79.40 7.74 49.97
C MET A 178 79.58 8.40 51.35
N GLN A 179 78.53 8.49 52.17
CA GLN A 179 78.62 9.03 53.53
C GLN A 179 79.23 8.04 54.52
N LEU A 180 78.99 6.73 54.36
CA LEU A 180 79.49 5.67 55.23
C LEU A 180 80.97 5.35 54.97
N SER A 181 81.40 5.33 53.70
CA SER A 181 82.78 5.03 53.30
C SER A 181 83.89 5.77 54.09
N PRO A 182 83.88 7.12 54.23
CA PRO A 182 84.89 7.82 55.02
C PRO A 182 84.76 7.57 56.54
N GLN A 183 83.57 7.19 57.03
CA GLN A 183 83.37 6.80 58.42
C GLN A 183 83.96 5.40 58.69
N ALA A 184 83.76 4.46 57.77
CA ALA A 184 84.38 3.14 57.80
C ALA A 184 85.91 3.25 57.77
N GLU A 185 86.48 4.03 56.86
CA GLU A 185 87.94 4.22 56.77
C GLU A 185 88.54 4.84 58.04
N LYS A 186 87.82 5.78 58.68
CA LYS A 186 88.21 6.36 59.96
C LYS A 186 88.14 5.34 61.10
N LEU A 187 87.01 4.64 61.25
CA LEU A 187 86.81 3.64 62.31
C LEU A 187 87.76 2.44 62.17
N ASN A 188 88.11 2.06 60.94
CA ASN A 188 89.14 1.05 60.66
C ASN A 188 90.51 1.49 61.22
N LYS A 189 90.93 2.74 60.96
CA LYS A 189 92.18 3.29 61.52
C LYS A 189 92.16 3.36 63.05
N GLU A 190 91.05 3.78 63.65
CA GLU A 190 90.89 3.81 65.11
C GLU A 190 90.87 2.39 65.73
N CYS A 191 90.21 1.41 65.08
CA CYS A 191 90.16 0.02 65.53
C CYS A 191 91.55 -0.64 65.47
N ASN A 192 92.31 -0.44 64.38
CA ASN A 192 93.69 -0.93 64.30
C ASN A 192 94.58 -0.34 65.41
N LEU A 193 94.50 0.97 65.68
CA LEU A 193 95.26 1.59 66.78
C LEU A 193 94.90 1.05 68.16
N TYR A 194 93.64 0.66 68.37
CA TYR A 194 93.17 -0.02 69.58
C TYR A 194 93.70 -1.46 69.68
N LEU A 195 93.57 -2.26 68.61
CA LEU A 195 94.05 -3.65 68.54
C LEU A 195 95.58 -3.76 68.65
N GLU A 196 96.32 -2.79 68.12
CA GLU A 196 97.77 -2.69 68.27
C GLU A 196 98.22 -2.17 69.66
N GLY A 197 97.29 -1.72 70.51
CA GLY A 197 97.57 -1.15 71.84
C GLY A 197 98.34 0.18 71.81
N LYS A 198 98.34 0.89 70.67
CA LYS A 198 99.15 2.11 70.45
C LYS A 198 98.45 3.41 70.85
N SER A 199 97.18 3.35 71.25
CA SER A 199 96.40 4.52 71.71
C SER A 199 95.72 4.26 73.04
N TRP A 200 95.72 5.28 73.91
CA TRP A 200 94.97 5.33 75.17
C TRP A 200 93.65 6.10 75.03
N GLU A 201 93.40 6.73 73.88
CA GLU A 201 92.22 7.57 73.61
C GLU A 201 91.15 6.83 72.76
N THR A 202 91.52 5.75 72.08
CA THR A 202 90.59 4.89 71.33
C THR A 202 89.67 4.13 72.29
N ARG A 203 88.36 4.35 72.16
CA ARG A 203 87.32 3.68 72.96
C ARG A 203 87.17 2.21 72.55
N SER A 204 86.78 1.35 73.48
CA SER A 204 86.62 -0.10 73.24
C SER A 204 85.52 -0.46 72.24
N ASP A 205 84.51 0.41 72.08
CA ASP A 205 83.38 0.25 71.15
C ASP A 205 83.72 0.62 69.70
N VAL A 206 84.97 1.00 69.39
CA VAL A 206 85.38 1.43 68.04
C VAL A 206 85.29 0.29 67.01
N CYS A 207 85.72 -0.92 67.37
CA CYS A 207 85.67 -2.06 66.45
C CYS A 207 84.23 -2.57 66.25
N GLU A 208 83.40 -2.55 67.30
CA GLU A 208 81.96 -2.84 67.17
C GLU A 208 81.27 -1.83 66.23
N ARG A 209 81.56 -0.53 66.38
CA ARG A 209 81.06 0.53 65.49
C ARG A 209 81.59 0.42 64.06
N HIS A 210 82.82 -0.07 63.85
CA HIS A 210 83.36 -0.38 62.53
C HIS A 210 82.57 -1.49 61.86
N ASP A 211 82.30 -2.58 62.57
CA ASP A 211 81.62 -3.76 62.05
C ASP A 211 80.13 -3.48 61.79
N ASP A 212 79.47 -2.66 62.62
CA ASP A 212 78.12 -2.12 62.36
C ASP A 212 78.04 -1.30 61.06
N ILE A 213 79.02 -0.42 60.81
CA ILE A 213 79.10 0.39 59.59
C ILE A 213 79.35 -0.50 58.37
N ASN A 214 80.25 -1.48 58.45
CA ASN A 214 80.48 -2.43 57.36
C ASN A 214 79.25 -3.30 57.09
N ALA A 215 78.51 -3.70 58.13
CA ALA A 215 77.26 -4.42 57.99
C ALA A 215 76.14 -3.56 57.36
N GLN A 216 76.13 -2.23 57.60
CA GLN A 216 75.27 -1.29 56.87
C GLN A 216 75.69 -1.17 55.41
N MET A 217 76.98 -0.97 55.13
CA MET A 217 77.50 -0.86 53.75
C MET A 217 77.21 -2.11 52.93
N GLY A 218 77.45 -3.31 53.47
CA GLY A 218 77.15 -4.58 52.78
C GLY A 218 75.66 -4.80 52.51
N ARG A 219 74.77 -4.33 53.40
CA ARG A 219 73.31 -4.32 53.13
C ARG A 219 72.95 -3.32 52.03
N ASN A 220 73.53 -2.13 52.03
CA ASN A 220 73.29 -1.14 50.99
C ASN A 220 73.80 -1.62 49.63
N GLU A 221 74.98 -2.25 49.57
CA GLU A 221 75.52 -2.87 48.35
C GLU A 221 74.62 -3.98 47.81
N GLN A 222 74.07 -4.84 48.68
CA GLN A 222 73.10 -5.84 48.28
C GLN A 222 71.81 -5.21 47.72
N MET A 223 71.28 -4.16 48.34
CA MET A 223 70.08 -3.45 47.86
C MET A 223 70.34 -2.70 46.55
N ILE A 224 71.51 -2.08 46.37
CA ILE A 224 71.93 -1.46 45.10
C ILE A 224 71.99 -2.52 44.00
N ALA A 225 72.59 -3.69 44.26
CA ALA A 225 72.68 -4.77 43.28
C ALA A 225 71.30 -5.33 42.89
N ILE A 226 70.35 -5.42 43.84
CA ILE A 226 68.96 -5.79 43.57
C ILE A 226 68.28 -4.73 42.70
N HIS A 227 68.30 -3.46 43.09
CA HIS A 227 67.63 -2.39 42.32
C HIS A 227 68.26 -2.14 40.94
N GLN A 228 69.56 -2.41 40.75
CA GLN A 228 70.19 -2.45 39.42
C GLN A 228 69.74 -3.63 38.55
N LEU A 229 69.20 -4.70 39.14
CA LEU A 229 68.59 -5.82 38.43
C LEU A 229 67.11 -5.54 38.15
N ASP A 230 66.37 -5.02 39.14
CA ASP A 230 64.98 -4.57 39.00
C ASP A 230 64.82 -3.56 37.83
N LEU A 231 65.73 -2.58 37.74
CA LEU A 231 65.74 -1.61 36.65
C LEU A 231 65.98 -2.24 35.27
N LYS A 232 66.83 -3.27 35.17
CA LYS A 232 67.07 -4.00 33.90
C LYS A 232 65.88 -4.87 33.51
N GLU A 233 65.16 -5.43 34.48
CA GLU A 233 63.91 -6.14 34.21
C GLU A 233 62.84 -5.17 33.69
N ILE A 234 62.72 -3.97 34.27
CA ILE A 234 61.82 -2.92 33.75
C ILE A 234 62.25 -2.45 32.35
N GLU A 235 63.54 -2.26 32.10
CA GLU A 235 64.09 -1.87 30.78
C GLU A 235 63.73 -2.91 29.71
N ALA A 236 63.96 -4.21 29.99
CA ALA A 236 63.58 -5.31 29.10
C ALA A 236 62.06 -5.45 28.90
N LEU A 237 61.25 -5.26 29.96
CA LEU A 237 59.79 -5.25 29.87
C LEU A 237 59.26 -4.05 29.07
N THR A 238 60.00 -2.94 29.04
CA THR A 238 59.65 -1.75 28.25
C THR A 238 59.95 -1.98 26.76
N GLU A 239 61.10 -2.62 26.46
CA GLU A 239 61.43 -3.08 25.09
C GLU A 239 60.42 -4.13 24.57
N GLU A 240 59.99 -5.10 25.40
CA GLU A 240 58.95 -6.08 25.03
C GLU A 240 57.59 -5.41 24.71
N LEU A 241 57.25 -4.32 25.41
CA LEU A 241 56.05 -3.52 25.16
C LEU A 241 56.18 -2.59 23.93
N GLY A 242 57.37 -2.46 23.35
CA GLY A 242 57.64 -1.64 22.17
C GLY A 242 57.62 -0.13 22.42
N LEU A 243 58.17 0.29 23.56
CA LEU A 243 58.16 1.68 24.08
C LEU A 243 59.55 2.34 24.07
#